data_AF-A0A7S0N9Z7-F1
#
_entry.id   AF-A0A7S0N9Z7-F1
#
_cell.length_a   1.000
_cell.length_b   1.000
_cell.length_c   1.000
_cell.angle_alpha   90.00
_cell.angle_beta   90.00
_cell.angle_gamma   90.00
#
_symmetry.space_group_name_H-M   'P 1'
#
loop_
_entity.id
_entity.type
_entity.pdbx_description
1 polymer ?
#
loop_
_entity_poly.entity_id
_entity_poly.type
_entity_poly.pdbx_seq_one_letter_code
_entity_poly.pdbx_strand_id
1 'polypeptide(L)'
;VHCSFHVTFLLVALTPIHSFAFVGLVRPNVISRQYGSFSTSEFNAFREKRIRLSNNKFPLRTASVPPEFAAVSQETIRLAKLLKARPFFEVGVVGGSTCTQAFSDKRHLSDADLDALRVVSLHDDYDDDGTPFSARRKVVEILRAKEDEIVAGARSVVLERFVGITGPGGGLYPASRSEACWRDFCTFLQCVCYATAADVPRFTNAEGAALMRQLYTELHVPLDAMVVGVTALRDLSRQRVCAAAEAAGEAAEERTGLGRGWKVAEGAFDHLIAVLEQF
;
A
#
# COMPACT_ATOMS: atom_id res chain seq x y z
N VAL A 1 -5.55 18.03 -2.53
CA VAL A 1 -6.12 16.84 -3.20
C VAL A 1 -5.23 16.46 -4.38
N HIS A 2 -4.12 15.77 -4.11
CA HIS A 2 -3.24 15.14 -5.09
C HIS A 2 -2.29 14.24 -4.30
N CYS A 3 -2.71 12.99 -4.03
CA CYS A 3 -1.86 11.96 -3.46
C CYS A 3 -1.16 11.25 -4.64
N SER A 4 -0.20 11.93 -5.24
CA SER A 4 0.64 11.36 -6.31
C SER A 4 1.98 12.07 -6.33
N PHE A 5 2.72 12.03 -5.23
CA PHE A 5 4.13 12.44 -5.23
C PHE A 5 4.93 11.62 -4.19
N HIS A 6 6.02 11.03 -4.68
CA HIS A 6 7.18 10.45 -3.96
C HIS A 6 7.17 8.96 -3.57
N VAL A 7 7.43 8.10 -4.56
CA VAL A 7 7.89 6.70 -4.39
C VAL A 7 9.37 6.53 -4.83
N THR A 8 10.18 7.59 -4.74
CA THR A 8 11.62 7.51 -5.08
C THR A 8 12.49 7.26 -3.84
N PHE A 9 12.03 7.55 -2.62
CA PHE A 9 12.94 7.67 -1.48
C PHE A 9 13.34 6.33 -0.82
N LEU A 10 12.47 5.30 -0.83
CA LEU A 10 12.78 4.01 -0.20
C LEU A 10 13.62 3.07 -1.08
N LEU A 11 13.59 3.24 -2.41
CA LEU A 11 14.49 2.51 -3.33
C LEU A 11 15.83 3.24 -3.56
N VAL A 12 15.87 4.57 -3.45
CA VAL A 12 17.14 5.34 -3.50
C VAL A 12 17.98 5.13 -2.24
N ALA A 13 17.36 4.85 -1.08
CA ALA A 13 18.11 4.51 0.14
C ALA A 13 18.84 3.15 0.09
N LEU A 14 18.59 2.33 -0.95
CA LEU A 14 19.13 0.96 -1.07
C LEU A 14 20.06 0.77 -2.27
N THR A 15 20.40 1.82 -3.01
CA THR A 15 21.42 1.75 -4.08
C THR A 15 22.81 2.08 -3.54
N PRO A 16 23.82 1.18 -3.64
CA PRO A 16 25.18 1.49 -3.25
C PRO A 16 25.79 2.60 -4.14
N ILE A 17 26.57 3.49 -3.53
CA ILE A 17 27.13 4.74 -4.10
C ILE A 17 28.19 4.53 -5.22
N HIS A 18 28.34 3.34 -5.79
CA HIS A 18 29.43 3.04 -6.74
C HIS A 18 29.02 2.84 -8.20
N SER A 19 27.86 3.31 -8.63
CA SER A 19 27.48 3.24 -10.05
C SER A 19 26.75 4.48 -10.55
N PHE A 20 27.43 5.63 -10.54
CA PHE A 20 27.05 6.78 -11.36
C PHE A 20 28.25 7.29 -12.14
N ALA A 21 28.72 6.45 -13.07
CA ALA A 21 29.62 6.83 -14.14
C ALA A 21 29.01 6.45 -15.48
N PHE A 22 27.74 6.82 -15.75
CA PHE A 22 27.15 6.62 -17.09
C PHE A 22 25.93 7.49 -17.41
N VAL A 23 25.92 8.77 -16.98
CA VAL A 23 24.94 9.75 -17.49
C VAL A 23 25.69 10.96 -18.03
N GLY A 24 26.43 10.71 -19.11
CA GLY A 24 27.03 11.76 -19.92
C GLY A 24 26.76 11.44 -21.37
N LEU A 25 25.50 11.59 -21.82
CA LEU A 25 25.09 11.72 -23.23
C LEU A 25 23.55 11.72 -23.35
N VAL A 26 22.90 12.85 -23.07
CA VAL A 26 21.59 13.14 -23.69
C VAL A 26 21.58 14.61 -24.12
N ARG A 27 21.29 14.82 -25.41
CA ARG A 27 21.33 16.12 -26.09
C ARG A 27 20.18 17.05 -25.64
N PRO A 28 20.34 18.39 -25.72
CA PRO A 28 19.49 19.36 -25.01
C PRO A 28 18.07 19.60 -25.57
N ASN A 29 17.66 18.96 -26.67
CA ASN A 29 16.54 19.45 -27.48
C ASN A 29 15.19 18.74 -27.30
N VAL A 30 14.96 18.02 -26.21
CA VAL A 30 13.64 17.37 -25.96
C VAL A 30 12.85 18.04 -24.82
N ILE A 31 13.40 19.03 -24.14
CA ILE A 31 12.75 19.72 -23.02
C ILE A 31 12.38 21.15 -23.45
N SER A 32 11.38 21.29 -24.32
CA SER A 32 10.88 22.62 -24.73
C SER A 32 9.35 22.71 -24.81
N ARG A 33 8.60 21.67 -24.44
CA ARG A 33 7.12 21.71 -24.56
C ARG A 33 6.32 21.65 -23.27
N GLN A 34 6.94 21.57 -22.09
CA GLN A 34 6.16 21.42 -20.85
C GLN A 34 6.57 22.29 -19.67
N TYR A 35 7.67 23.03 -19.75
CA TYR A 35 8.05 23.96 -18.68
C TYR A 35 8.55 25.26 -19.31
N GLY A 36 7.99 26.38 -18.86
CA GLY A 36 8.35 27.72 -19.31
C GLY A 36 9.85 27.97 -19.23
N SER A 37 10.33 28.87 -20.10
CA SER A 37 11.74 29.20 -20.31
C SER A 37 12.46 29.54 -19.00
N PHE A 38 13.36 28.66 -18.55
CA PHE A 38 14.42 29.01 -17.62
C PHE A 38 15.61 29.56 -18.40
N SER A 39 16.17 30.68 -17.95
CA SER A 39 17.37 31.24 -18.53
C SER A 39 18.59 30.36 -18.21
N THR A 40 19.44 30.11 -19.20
CA THR A 40 20.72 29.40 -19.04
C THR A 40 21.61 30.00 -17.93
N SER A 41 21.44 31.30 -17.61
CA SER A 41 22.15 31.97 -16.53
C SER A 41 21.73 31.49 -15.13
N GLU A 42 20.46 31.16 -14.91
CA GLU A 42 19.94 30.73 -13.60
C GLU A 42 20.36 29.29 -13.28
N PHE A 43 20.41 28.42 -14.30
CA PHE A 43 20.89 27.06 -14.18
C PHE A 43 22.40 27.01 -13.85
N ASN A 44 23.18 27.90 -14.47
CA ASN A 44 24.62 28.02 -14.19
C ASN A 44 24.91 28.61 -12.80
N ALA A 45 24.11 29.58 -12.34
CA ALA A 45 24.24 30.14 -10.98
C ALA A 45 23.96 29.09 -9.90
N PHE A 46 22.98 28.20 -10.11
CA PHE A 46 22.68 27.10 -9.19
C PHE A 46 23.81 26.05 -9.16
N ARG A 47 24.41 25.76 -10.32
CA ARG A 47 25.55 24.84 -10.44
C ARG A 47 26.80 25.36 -9.75
N GLU A 48 27.13 26.65 -9.90
CA GLU A 48 28.28 27.25 -9.22
C GLU A 48 28.09 27.31 -7.69
N LYS A 49 26.87 27.59 -7.22
CA LYS A 49 26.58 27.61 -5.77
C LYS A 49 26.77 26.23 -5.13
N ARG A 50 26.47 25.15 -5.88
CA ARG A 50 26.67 23.77 -5.42
C ARG A 50 28.13 23.32 -5.45
N ILE A 51 28.91 23.78 -6.44
CA ILE A 51 30.36 23.51 -6.52
C ILE A 51 31.13 24.26 -5.41
N ARG A 52 30.70 25.48 -5.04
CA ARG A 52 31.31 26.20 -3.90
C ARG A 52 31.03 25.51 -2.56
N LEU A 53 29.86 24.89 -2.39
CA LEU A 53 29.53 24.12 -1.19
C LEU A 53 30.29 22.78 -1.10
N SER A 54 30.73 22.19 -2.22
CA SER A 54 31.52 20.96 -2.20
C SER A 54 33.01 21.19 -1.92
N ASN A 55 33.52 22.42 -2.08
CA ASN A 55 34.95 22.73 -1.92
C ASN A 55 35.35 23.32 -0.56
N ASN A 56 34.40 23.61 0.32
CA ASN A 56 34.73 23.99 1.69
C ASN A 56 34.88 22.74 2.57
N LYS A 57 36.14 22.33 2.80
CA LYS A 57 36.53 21.36 3.83
C LYS A 57 36.14 21.91 5.21
N PHE A 58 34.88 21.71 5.61
CA PHE A 58 34.53 21.69 7.02
C PHE A 58 35.03 20.36 7.60
N PRO A 59 35.73 20.35 8.74
CA PRO A 59 36.02 19.11 9.44
C PRO A 59 34.69 18.59 9.99
N LEU A 60 34.05 17.68 9.26
CA LEU A 60 32.95 16.88 9.79
C LEU A 60 33.55 15.96 10.86
N ARG A 61 33.52 16.45 12.10
CA ARG A 61 33.60 15.63 13.29
C ARG A 61 32.56 14.52 13.09
N THR A 62 33.01 13.28 12.99
CA THR A 62 32.15 12.10 12.83
C THR A 62 31.25 11.98 14.05
N ALA A 63 30.09 12.62 14.01
CA ALA A 63 28.97 12.23 14.85
C ALA A 63 28.63 10.81 14.42
N SER A 64 28.98 9.84 15.27
CA SER A 64 28.58 8.45 15.10
C SER A 64 27.07 8.42 14.87
N VAL A 65 26.65 7.92 13.72
CA VAL A 65 25.24 7.59 13.49
C VAL A 65 24.81 6.69 14.66
N PRO A 66 23.76 7.05 15.42
CA PRO A 66 23.32 6.24 16.54
C PRO A 66 23.04 4.80 16.08
N PRO A 67 23.45 3.77 16.84
CA PRO A 67 23.32 2.36 16.45
C PRO A 67 21.86 1.92 16.23
N GLU A 68 20.87 2.71 16.70
CA GLU A 68 19.44 2.53 16.43
C GLU A 68 19.03 2.75 14.96
N PHE A 69 19.88 3.42 14.16
CA PHE A 69 19.74 3.48 12.69
C PHE A 69 20.53 2.33 12.05
N ALA A 70 20.39 1.13 12.60
CA ALA A 70 21.03 -0.08 12.11
C ALA A 70 20.87 -0.16 10.58
N ALA A 71 21.99 -0.32 9.88
CA ALA A 71 21.96 -0.54 8.44
C ALA A 71 21.01 -1.71 8.16
N VAL A 72 20.08 -1.51 7.21
CA VAL A 72 19.17 -2.55 6.74
C VAL A 72 19.98 -3.82 6.47
N SER A 73 19.64 -4.92 7.15
CA SER A 73 20.44 -6.15 7.08
C SER A 73 20.43 -6.70 5.65
N GLN A 74 21.50 -7.40 5.25
CA GLN A 74 21.50 -8.09 3.96
C GLN A 74 20.33 -9.08 3.84
N GLU A 75 19.91 -9.66 4.96
CA GLU A 75 18.76 -10.55 5.01
C GLU A 75 17.45 -9.80 4.74
N THR A 76 17.27 -8.61 5.33
CA THR A 76 16.11 -7.75 5.01
C THR A 76 16.04 -7.43 3.51
N ILE A 77 17.18 -7.10 2.89
CA ILE A 77 17.26 -6.82 1.44
C ILE A 77 16.93 -8.09 0.64
N ARG A 78 17.43 -9.25 1.07
CA ARG A 78 17.17 -10.54 0.43
C ARG A 78 15.69 -10.88 0.47
N LEU A 79 15.07 -10.79 1.65
CA LEU A 79 13.65 -11.05 1.86
C LEU A 79 12.77 -10.10 1.05
N ALA A 80 13.09 -8.80 1.02
CA ALA A 80 12.35 -7.84 0.20
C ALA A 80 12.43 -8.15 -1.31
N LYS A 81 13.58 -8.63 -1.81
CA LYS A 81 13.73 -9.09 -3.20
C LYS A 81 12.91 -10.34 -3.49
N LEU A 82 12.91 -11.31 -2.57
CA LEU A 82 12.13 -12.53 -2.71
C LEU A 82 10.63 -12.24 -2.68
N LEU A 83 10.17 -11.39 -1.77
CA LEU A 83 8.77 -10.97 -1.68
C LEU A 83 8.31 -10.24 -2.95
N LYS A 84 9.20 -9.46 -3.59
CA LYS A 84 8.91 -8.85 -4.89
C LYS A 84 8.73 -9.90 -6.00
N ALA A 85 9.51 -10.99 -5.96
CA ALA A 85 9.43 -12.06 -6.96
C ALA A 85 8.26 -13.03 -6.69
N ARG A 86 7.86 -13.18 -5.42
CA ARG A 86 6.80 -14.05 -4.94
C ARG A 86 5.88 -13.21 -4.03
N PRO A 87 4.98 -12.43 -4.64
CA PRO A 87 4.16 -11.48 -3.90
C PRO A 87 3.27 -12.19 -2.88
N PHE A 88 3.03 -11.51 -1.77
CA PHE A 88 2.06 -11.92 -0.76
C PHE A 88 0.64 -12.06 -1.34
N PHE A 89 0.27 -11.17 -2.26
CA PHE A 89 -1.03 -11.13 -2.89
C PHE A 89 -1.07 -12.05 -4.12
N GLU A 90 -2.08 -12.91 -4.18
CA GLU A 90 -2.36 -13.82 -5.29
C GLU A 90 -3.87 -14.08 -5.42
N VAL A 91 -4.40 -13.79 -6.59
CA VAL A 91 -5.77 -14.13 -6.99
C VAL A 91 -5.70 -15.06 -8.18
N GLY A 92 -6.50 -16.13 -8.17
CA GLY A 92 -6.46 -17.20 -9.17
C GLY A 92 -6.74 -16.73 -10.61
N VAL A 93 -6.63 -17.66 -11.57
CA VAL A 93 -6.58 -17.35 -13.02
C VAL A 93 -7.84 -16.64 -13.56
N VAL A 94 -9.02 -16.85 -12.96
CA VAL A 94 -10.27 -16.21 -13.38
C VAL A 94 -10.36 -14.82 -12.74
N GLY A 95 -10.27 -13.76 -13.55
CA GLY A 95 -10.27 -12.36 -13.08
C GLY A 95 -8.96 -11.90 -12.41
N GLY A 96 -8.02 -12.80 -12.13
CA GLY A 96 -6.82 -12.48 -11.38
C GLY A 96 -5.81 -11.60 -12.11
N SER A 97 -5.78 -11.57 -13.45
CA SER A 97 -4.79 -10.78 -14.20
C SER A 97 -4.97 -9.27 -14.00
N THR A 98 -6.20 -8.76 -14.06
CA THR A 98 -6.51 -7.34 -13.83
C THR A 98 -6.15 -6.92 -12.41
N CYS A 99 -6.56 -7.71 -11.41
CA CYS A 99 -6.25 -7.45 -10.00
C CYS A 99 -4.74 -7.52 -9.71
N THR A 100 -4.05 -8.51 -10.27
CA THR A 100 -2.58 -8.65 -10.13
C THR A 100 -1.85 -7.48 -10.76
N GLN A 101 -2.31 -7.01 -11.93
CA GLN A 101 -1.75 -5.83 -12.59
C GLN A 101 -1.96 -4.56 -11.76
N ALA A 102 -3.18 -4.32 -11.27
CA ALA A 102 -3.49 -3.17 -10.42
C ALA A 102 -2.65 -3.18 -9.13
N PHE A 103 -2.49 -4.35 -8.51
CA PHE A 103 -1.62 -4.53 -7.34
C PHE A 103 -0.15 -4.22 -7.68
N SER A 104 0.38 -4.74 -8.79
CA SER A 104 1.73 -4.45 -9.26
C SER A 104 1.95 -2.95 -9.52
N ASP A 105 0.95 -2.28 -10.09
CA ASP A 105 0.95 -0.85 -10.38
C ASP A 105 0.69 0.02 -9.13
N LYS A 106 0.34 -0.60 -7.99
CA LYS A 106 0.01 0.07 -6.72
C LYS A 106 -1.12 1.11 -6.87
N ARG A 107 -2.14 0.75 -7.63
CA ARG A 107 -3.29 1.61 -7.94
C ARG A 107 -4.58 0.87 -7.63
N HIS A 108 -5.61 1.59 -7.20
CA HIS A 108 -6.95 1.01 -7.06
C HIS A 108 -7.48 0.47 -8.38
N LEU A 109 -8.41 -0.48 -8.29
CA LEU A 109 -9.26 -0.84 -9.42
C LEU A 109 -10.01 0.40 -9.88
N SER A 110 -9.85 0.73 -11.16
CA SER A 110 -10.65 1.71 -11.88
C SER A 110 -12.00 1.09 -12.27
N ASP A 111 -12.94 1.92 -12.72
CA ASP A 111 -14.23 1.41 -13.19
C ASP A 111 -14.07 0.50 -14.42
N ALA A 112 -13.09 0.79 -15.28
CA ALA A 112 -12.73 -0.07 -16.40
C ALA A 112 -12.16 -1.43 -15.96
N ASP A 113 -11.40 -1.47 -14.86
CA ASP A 113 -10.93 -2.75 -14.30
C ASP A 113 -12.12 -3.57 -13.77
N LEU A 114 -13.06 -2.93 -13.08
CA LEU A 114 -14.28 -3.57 -12.56
C LEU A 114 -15.19 -4.05 -13.71
N ASP A 115 -15.31 -3.29 -14.80
CA ASP A 115 -16.04 -3.72 -16.00
C ASP A 115 -15.38 -4.95 -16.65
N ALA A 116 -14.05 -4.98 -16.72
CA ALA A 116 -13.33 -6.14 -17.25
C ALA A 116 -13.50 -7.39 -16.37
N LEU A 117 -13.52 -7.25 -15.05
CA LEU A 117 -13.75 -8.35 -14.11
C LEU A 117 -15.16 -8.95 -14.24
N ARG A 118 -16.16 -8.13 -14.56
CA ARG A 118 -17.53 -8.61 -14.82
C ARG A 118 -17.56 -9.61 -15.98
N VAL A 119 -16.85 -9.31 -17.06
CA VAL A 119 -16.86 -10.12 -18.30
C VAL A 119 -16.23 -11.50 -18.10
N VAL A 120 -15.27 -11.61 -17.18
CA VAL A 120 -14.54 -12.87 -16.92
C VAL A 120 -15.29 -13.79 -15.96
N SER A 121 -16.25 -13.26 -15.18
CA SER A 121 -17.14 -14.07 -14.36
C SER A 121 -18.16 -14.77 -15.28
N LEU A 122 -17.80 -15.95 -15.77
CA LEU A 122 -18.55 -16.76 -16.74
C LEU A 122 -19.85 -17.40 -16.18
N HIS A 123 -20.24 -17.08 -14.93
CA HIS A 123 -21.49 -17.50 -14.32
C HIS A 123 -22.51 -16.35 -14.33
N ASP A 124 -23.74 -16.65 -14.73
CA ASP A 124 -24.89 -15.75 -14.89
C ASP A 124 -25.02 -14.68 -13.79
N ASP A 125 -24.47 -13.46 -13.94
CA ASP A 125 -24.58 -12.28 -13.04
C ASP A 125 -24.39 -12.51 -11.51
N TYR A 126 -24.17 -13.75 -11.06
CA TYR A 126 -24.23 -14.28 -9.70
C TYR A 126 -23.08 -15.27 -9.49
N ASP A 127 -22.42 -15.17 -8.34
CA ASP A 127 -21.41 -16.10 -7.87
C ASP A 127 -22.04 -17.42 -7.36
N ASP A 128 -21.22 -18.44 -7.06
CA ASP A 128 -21.66 -19.77 -6.58
C ASP A 128 -22.57 -19.70 -5.33
N ASP A 129 -22.48 -18.62 -4.55
CA ASP A 129 -23.27 -18.36 -3.35
C ASP A 129 -24.52 -17.49 -3.60
N GLY A 130 -24.78 -17.08 -4.85
CA GLY A 130 -25.88 -16.20 -5.22
C GLY A 130 -25.63 -14.71 -4.90
N THR A 131 -24.37 -14.31 -4.66
CA THR A 131 -23.98 -12.91 -4.57
C THR A 131 -23.81 -12.31 -5.97
N PRO A 132 -24.51 -11.22 -6.33
CA PRO A 132 -24.33 -10.65 -7.66
C PRO A 132 -23.04 -9.83 -7.73
N PHE A 133 -22.33 -9.87 -8.87
CA PHE A 133 -21.11 -9.05 -9.08
C PHE A 133 -21.36 -7.56 -8.82
N SER A 134 -22.56 -7.06 -9.15
CA SER A 134 -22.97 -5.67 -8.91
C SER A 134 -22.92 -5.28 -7.43
N ALA A 135 -23.21 -6.20 -6.52
CA ALA A 135 -23.10 -5.96 -5.08
C ALA A 135 -21.65 -5.83 -4.63
N ARG A 136 -20.77 -6.77 -5.05
CA ARG A 136 -19.34 -6.72 -4.74
C ARG A 136 -18.67 -5.48 -5.32
N ARG A 137 -19.01 -5.14 -6.57
CA ARG A 137 -18.60 -3.88 -7.22
C ARG A 137 -18.97 -2.68 -6.35
N LYS A 138 -20.22 -2.63 -5.87
CA LYS A 138 -20.69 -1.49 -5.07
C LYS A 138 -19.92 -1.35 -3.76
N VAL A 139 -19.62 -2.46 -3.09
CA VAL A 139 -18.75 -2.46 -1.90
C VAL A 139 -17.38 -1.89 -2.25
N VAL A 140 -16.72 -2.37 -3.30
CA VAL A 140 -15.40 -1.88 -3.72
C VAL A 140 -15.42 -0.39 -4.04
N GLU A 141 -16.46 0.11 -4.71
CA GLU A 141 -16.64 1.54 -4.97
C GLU A 141 -16.72 2.36 -3.69
N ILE A 142 -17.48 1.89 -2.68
CA ILE A 142 -17.62 2.55 -1.38
C ILE A 142 -16.27 2.57 -0.66
N LEU A 143 -15.58 1.42 -0.57
CA LEU A 143 -14.30 1.32 0.13
C LEU A 143 -13.24 2.20 -0.53
N ARG A 144 -13.15 2.19 -1.86
CA ARG A 144 -12.27 3.07 -2.64
C ARG A 144 -12.57 4.55 -2.40
N ALA A 145 -13.86 4.94 -2.34
CA ALA A 145 -14.26 6.32 -2.09
C ALA A 145 -14.04 6.79 -0.65
N LYS A 146 -13.93 5.86 0.31
CA LYS A 146 -13.83 6.13 1.75
C LYS A 146 -12.49 5.73 2.37
N GLU A 147 -11.52 5.31 1.58
CA GLU A 147 -10.21 4.83 2.05
C GLU A 147 -9.54 5.80 3.02
N ASP A 148 -9.41 7.08 2.65
CA ASP A 148 -8.74 8.09 3.50
C ASP A 148 -9.38 8.15 4.90
N GLU A 149 -10.71 8.12 4.97
CA GLU A 149 -11.45 8.15 6.22
C GLU A 149 -11.30 6.84 7.02
N ILE A 150 -11.32 5.69 6.33
CA ILE A 150 -11.18 4.36 6.94
C ILE A 150 -9.77 4.18 7.51
N VAL A 151 -8.73 4.50 6.74
CA VAL A 151 -7.33 4.38 7.16
C VAL A 151 -7.00 5.36 8.27
N ALA A 152 -7.48 6.60 8.20
CA ALA A 152 -7.31 7.58 9.27
C ALA A 152 -8.00 7.12 10.58
N GLY A 153 -9.18 6.53 10.49
CA GLY A 153 -9.88 5.94 11.62
C GLY A 153 -9.10 4.77 12.23
N ALA A 154 -8.64 3.83 11.41
CA ALA A 154 -7.86 2.67 11.88
C ALA A 154 -6.53 3.09 12.53
N ARG A 155 -5.85 4.08 11.95
CA ARG A 155 -4.66 4.71 12.56
C ARG A 155 -4.98 5.28 13.95
N SER A 156 -6.11 5.97 14.10
CA SER A 156 -6.51 6.56 15.39
C SER A 156 -6.74 5.48 16.44
N VAL A 157 -7.44 4.39 16.09
CA VAL A 157 -7.64 3.22 16.97
C VAL A 157 -6.31 2.62 17.44
N VAL A 158 -5.33 2.46 16.53
CA VAL A 158 -3.99 1.96 16.89
C VAL A 158 -3.28 2.90 17.85
N LEU A 159 -3.30 4.21 17.59
CA LEU A 159 -2.63 5.20 18.44
C LEU A 159 -3.26 5.31 19.83
N GLU A 160 -4.58 5.16 19.93
CA GLU A 160 -5.30 5.13 21.20
C GLU A 160 -5.01 3.84 21.99
N ARG A 161 -4.95 2.69 21.30
CA ARG A 161 -4.69 1.40 21.93
C ARG A 161 -3.23 1.23 22.37
N PHE A 162 -2.29 1.73 21.57
CA PHE A 162 -0.85 1.62 21.79
C PHE A 162 -0.24 3.01 22.02
N VAL A 163 -0.54 3.60 23.17
CA VAL A 163 -0.05 4.93 23.55
C VAL A 163 1.48 4.96 23.51
N GLY A 164 2.03 5.96 22.80
CA GLY A 164 3.48 6.15 22.68
C GLY A 164 4.17 5.27 21.64
N ILE A 165 3.45 4.43 20.87
CA ILE A 165 4.04 3.55 19.86
C ILE A 165 4.85 4.28 18.78
N THR A 166 4.56 5.56 18.52
CA THR A 166 5.29 6.42 17.58
C THR A 166 6.36 7.31 18.22
N GLY A 167 6.48 7.30 19.55
CA GLY A 167 7.50 8.04 20.30
C GLY A 167 8.81 7.26 20.43
N PRO A 168 9.90 7.89 20.90
CA PRO A 168 11.19 7.21 21.09
C PRO A 168 11.06 5.90 21.88
N GLY A 169 11.60 4.81 21.33
CA GLY A 169 11.48 3.46 21.89
C GLY A 169 10.19 2.71 21.53
N GLY A 170 9.22 3.37 20.89
CA GLY A 170 8.00 2.75 20.40
C GLY A 170 8.20 1.96 19.09
N GLY A 171 7.36 0.93 18.88
CA GLY A 171 7.46 0.02 17.72
C GLY A 171 7.22 0.66 16.35
N LEU A 172 6.69 1.88 16.29
CA LEU A 172 6.50 2.65 15.05
C LEU A 172 7.37 3.91 15.01
N TYR A 173 8.31 4.08 15.92
CA TYR A 173 9.36 5.09 15.82
C TYR A 173 10.52 4.57 14.96
N PRO A 174 11.18 5.43 14.16
CA PRO A 174 10.90 6.87 13.94
C PRO A 174 9.73 7.11 12.97
N ALA A 175 9.38 8.38 12.72
CA ALA A 175 8.24 8.74 11.88
C ALA A 175 8.20 8.06 10.50
N SER A 176 9.36 7.79 9.87
CA SER A 176 9.41 7.04 8.60
C SER A 176 8.85 5.62 8.70
N ARG A 177 8.96 4.98 9.88
CA ARG A 177 8.42 3.66 10.19
C ARG A 177 6.92 3.71 10.41
N SER A 178 6.41 4.70 11.17
CA SER A 178 4.96 4.89 11.28
C SER A 178 4.33 5.17 9.91
N GLU A 179 4.95 6.01 9.08
CA GLU A 179 4.45 6.27 7.73
C GLU A 179 4.50 5.02 6.84
N ALA A 180 5.44 4.10 7.05
CA ALA A 180 5.43 2.81 6.37
C ALA A 180 4.25 1.92 6.81
N CYS A 181 4.01 1.82 8.12
CA CYS A 181 2.87 1.10 8.67
C CYS A 181 1.53 1.63 8.13
N TRP A 182 1.35 2.96 8.03
CA TRP A 182 0.12 3.54 7.48
C TRP A 182 -0.05 3.25 5.98
N ARG A 183 1.03 3.18 5.21
CA ARG A 183 0.97 2.74 3.80
C ARG A 183 0.60 1.26 3.67
N ASP A 184 1.02 0.43 4.61
CA ASP A 184 0.63 -0.98 4.63
C ASP A 184 -0.88 -1.11 4.88
N PHE A 185 -1.49 -0.24 5.71
CA PHE A 185 -2.95 -0.20 5.88
C PHE A 185 -3.71 0.14 4.59
N CYS A 186 -3.26 1.15 3.84
CA CYS A 186 -3.80 1.45 2.50
C CYS A 186 -3.67 0.23 1.58
N THR A 187 -2.48 -0.39 1.56
CA THR A 187 -2.19 -1.55 0.71
C THR A 187 -3.07 -2.76 1.08
N PHE A 188 -3.31 -2.99 2.37
CA PHE A 188 -4.21 -4.05 2.83
C PHE A 188 -5.66 -3.80 2.43
N LEU A 189 -6.16 -2.58 2.58
CA LEU A 189 -7.51 -2.24 2.12
C LEU A 189 -7.65 -2.42 0.60
N GLN A 190 -6.62 -2.05 -0.17
CA GLN A 190 -6.56 -2.32 -1.60
C GLN A 190 -6.60 -3.81 -1.94
N CYS A 191 -5.81 -4.63 -1.24
CA CYS A 191 -5.83 -6.09 -1.41
C CYS A 191 -7.22 -6.67 -1.15
N VAL A 192 -7.91 -6.20 -0.10
CA VAL A 192 -9.28 -6.60 0.19
C VAL A 192 -10.23 -6.18 -0.94
N CYS A 193 -10.08 -4.98 -1.50
CA CYS A 193 -10.86 -4.55 -2.67
C CYS A 193 -10.63 -5.46 -3.88
N TYR A 194 -9.38 -5.88 -4.15
CA TYR A 194 -9.07 -6.81 -5.24
C TYR A 194 -9.71 -8.18 -5.00
N ALA A 195 -9.54 -8.73 -3.80
CA ALA A 195 -10.13 -10.00 -3.38
C ALA A 195 -11.66 -9.99 -3.49
N THR A 196 -12.29 -8.90 -3.06
CA THR A 196 -13.74 -8.70 -3.13
C THR A 196 -14.22 -8.63 -4.58
N ALA A 197 -13.52 -7.87 -5.44
CA ALA A 197 -13.89 -7.77 -6.86
C ALA A 197 -13.69 -9.09 -7.62
N ALA A 198 -12.72 -9.91 -7.22
CA ALA A 198 -12.43 -11.20 -7.83
C ALA A 198 -13.23 -12.37 -7.23
N ASP A 199 -13.98 -12.17 -6.15
CA ASP A 199 -14.62 -13.22 -5.34
C ASP A 199 -13.63 -14.28 -4.82
N VAL A 200 -12.45 -13.82 -4.39
CA VAL A 200 -11.39 -14.68 -3.86
C VAL A 200 -11.04 -14.20 -2.45
N PRO A 201 -11.83 -14.56 -1.42
CA PRO A 201 -11.57 -14.11 -0.05
C PRO A 201 -10.22 -14.62 0.49
N ARG A 202 -9.73 -15.76 -0.01
CA ARG A 202 -8.38 -16.29 0.29
C ARG A 202 -7.38 -15.86 -0.79
N PHE A 203 -6.94 -14.60 -0.72
CA PHE A 203 -6.12 -13.95 -1.74
C PHE A 203 -4.60 -13.97 -1.47
N THR A 204 -4.12 -14.78 -0.52
CA THR A 204 -2.70 -14.76 -0.15
C THR A 204 -1.94 -15.97 -0.68
N ASN A 205 -0.77 -15.75 -1.25
CA ASN A 205 0.19 -16.81 -1.55
C ASN A 205 0.87 -17.28 -0.26
N ALA A 206 0.84 -18.60 0.02
CA ALA A 206 1.42 -19.15 1.25
C ALA A 206 2.93 -18.90 1.38
N GLU A 207 3.67 -18.98 0.27
CA GLU A 207 5.11 -18.70 0.25
C GLU A 207 5.39 -17.20 0.43
N GLY A 208 4.64 -16.34 -0.28
CA GLY A 208 4.71 -14.89 -0.13
C GLY A 208 4.38 -14.44 1.30
N ALA A 209 3.39 -15.06 1.94
CA ALA A 209 3.05 -14.82 3.35
C ALA A 209 4.17 -15.25 4.30
N ALA A 210 4.82 -16.40 4.05
CA ALA A 210 5.97 -16.83 4.85
C ALA A 210 7.16 -15.87 4.72
N LEU A 211 7.41 -15.32 3.51
CA LEU A 211 8.45 -14.31 3.27
C LEU A 211 8.11 -12.98 3.96
N MET A 212 6.84 -12.55 3.88
CA MET A 212 6.37 -11.33 4.53
C MET A 212 6.50 -11.43 6.05
N ARG A 213 6.15 -12.58 6.65
CA ARG A 213 6.36 -12.86 8.07
C ARG A 213 7.82 -12.71 8.49
N GLN A 214 8.74 -13.36 7.76
CA GLN A 214 10.17 -13.25 8.04
C GLN A 214 10.65 -11.81 7.93
N LEU A 215 10.20 -11.08 6.92
CA LEU A 215 10.55 -9.68 6.73
C LEU A 215 10.02 -8.81 7.87
N TYR A 216 8.78 -9.01 8.31
CA TYR A 216 8.17 -8.28 9.42
C TYR A 216 8.85 -8.59 10.75
N THR A 217 9.29 -9.84 10.95
CA THR A 217 10.06 -10.26 12.13
C THR A 217 11.42 -9.56 12.17
N GLU A 218 12.15 -9.59 11.07
CA GLU A 218 13.47 -8.95 10.93
C GLU A 218 13.38 -7.43 11.09
N LEU A 219 12.30 -6.83 10.56
CA LEU A 219 12.01 -5.40 10.73
C LEU A 219 11.38 -5.06 12.09
N HIS A 220 11.20 -6.04 13.00
CA HIS A 220 10.57 -5.90 14.31
C HIS A 220 9.20 -5.21 14.28
N VAL A 221 8.41 -5.40 13.22
CA VAL A 221 7.10 -4.76 13.04
C VAL A 221 6.20 -5.14 14.22
N PRO A 222 5.49 -4.18 14.86
CA PRO A 222 4.59 -4.48 15.96
C PRO A 222 3.33 -5.20 15.45
N LEU A 223 3.39 -6.52 15.34
CA LEU A 223 2.32 -7.34 14.73
C LEU A 223 0.97 -7.19 15.44
N ASP A 224 0.96 -7.09 16.78
CA ASP A 224 -0.27 -6.83 17.55
C ASP A 224 -0.96 -5.53 17.11
N ALA A 225 -0.17 -4.48 16.82
CA ALA A 225 -0.70 -3.21 16.32
C ALA A 225 -1.19 -3.32 14.87
N MET A 226 -0.56 -4.17 14.05
CA MET A 226 -1.02 -4.45 12.69
C MET A 226 -2.36 -5.20 12.70
N VAL A 227 -2.51 -6.23 13.53
CA VAL A 227 -3.77 -6.97 13.69
C VAL A 227 -4.88 -6.03 14.14
N VAL A 228 -4.67 -5.24 15.21
CA VAL A 228 -5.64 -4.23 15.67
C VAL A 228 -5.99 -3.23 14.56
N GLY A 229 -4.99 -2.77 13.80
CA GLY A 229 -5.20 -1.87 12.68
C GLY A 229 -6.07 -2.46 11.58
N VAL A 230 -5.80 -3.70 11.15
CA VAL A 230 -6.58 -4.37 10.10
C VAL A 230 -7.98 -4.74 10.59
N THR A 231 -8.15 -5.14 11.85
CA THR A 231 -9.48 -5.30 12.47
C THR A 231 -10.26 -3.99 12.44
N ALA A 232 -9.62 -2.86 12.78
CA ALA A 232 -10.25 -1.55 12.68
C ALA A 232 -10.60 -1.17 11.24
N LEU A 233 -9.74 -1.50 10.25
CA LEU A 233 -10.06 -1.30 8.83
C LEU A 233 -11.34 -2.06 8.46
N ARG A 234 -11.48 -3.32 8.87
CA ARG A 234 -12.70 -4.13 8.63
C ARG A 234 -13.93 -3.47 9.23
N ASP A 235 -13.87 -3.13 10.52
CA ASP A 235 -15.03 -2.65 11.25
C ASP A 235 -15.48 -1.25 10.75
N LEU A 236 -14.53 -0.36 10.45
CA LEU A 236 -14.81 0.94 9.84
C LEU A 236 -15.33 0.80 8.41
N SER A 237 -14.78 -0.13 7.62
CA SER A 237 -15.28 -0.44 6.29
C SER A 237 -16.74 -0.89 6.33
N ARG A 238 -17.09 -1.77 7.29
CA ARG A 238 -18.47 -2.21 7.53
C ARG A 238 -19.39 -1.03 7.79
N GLN A 239 -18.99 -0.12 8.68
CA GLN A 239 -19.77 1.07 9.00
C GLN A 239 -20.02 1.93 7.76
N ARG A 240 -19.04 2.08 6.86
CA ARG A 240 -19.20 2.84 5.62
C ARG A 240 -20.17 2.17 4.64
N VAL A 241 -20.12 0.85 4.54
CA VAL A 241 -21.04 0.09 3.70
C VAL A 241 -22.46 0.13 4.25
N CYS A 242 -22.65 -0.05 5.57
CA CYS A 242 -23.95 0.06 6.22
C CYS A 242 -24.55 1.47 6.04
N ALA A 243 -23.77 2.52 6.29
CA ALA A 243 -24.25 3.90 6.10
C ALA A 243 -24.63 4.19 4.63
N ALA A 244 -23.91 3.61 3.67
CA ALA A 244 -24.26 3.72 2.26
C ALA A 244 -25.56 2.97 1.91
N ALA A 245 -25.81 1.80 2.52
CA ALA A 245 -27.06 1.06 2.37
C ALA A 245 -28.26 1.89 2.86
N GLU A 246 -28.13 2.44 4.08
CA GLU A 246 -29.15 3.28 4.71
C GLU A 246 -29.46 4.52 3.86
N ALA A 247 -28.42 5.18 3.34
CA ALA A 247 -28.58 6.33 2.44
C ALA A 247 -29.27 5.97 1.11
N ALA A 248 -29.13 4.72 0.64
CA ALA A 248 -29.81 4.22 -0.55
C ALA A 248 -31.24 3.74 -0.29
N GLY A 249 -31.70 3.75 0.98
CA GLY A 249 -32.99 3.19 1.38
C GLY A 249 -33.01 1.65 1.36
N GLU A 250 -31.85 1.00 1.29
CA GLU A 250 -31.71 -0.44 1.44
C GLU A 250 -31.62 -0.78 2.93
N ALA A 251 -32.33 -1.81 3.38
CA ALA A 251 -32.12 -2.33 4.73
C ALA A 251 -30.67 -2.81 4.85
N ALA A 252 -29.99 -2.48 5.96
CA ALA A 252 -28.66 -2.98 6.28
C ALA A 252 -28.67 -4.48 6.68
N GLU A 253 -29.53 -5.28 6.05
CA GLU A 253 -29.76 -6.68 6.36
C GLU A 253 -28.85 -7.57 5.50
N GLU A 254 -28.41 -8.70 6.05
CA GLU A 254 -27.52 -9.69 5.40
C GLU A 254 -28.11 -10.27 4.10
N ARG A 255 -29.42 -10.09 3.87
CA ARG A 255 -30.16 -10.54 2.68
C ARG A 255 -30.24 -9.51 1.56
N THR A 256 -29.77 -8.28 1.75
CA THR A 256 -29.70 -7.30 0.65
C THR A 256 -28.53 -7.58 -0.28
N GLY A 257 -28.55 -6.99 -1.48
CA GLY A 257 -27.44 -7.10 -2.42
C GLY A 257 -26.14 -6.63 -1.76
N LEU A 258 -26.14 -5.43 -1.16
CA LEU A 258 -24.95 -4.88 -0.51
C LEU A 258 -24.50 -5.69 0.71
N GLY A 259 -25.43 -6.28 1.48
CA GLY A 259 -25.11 -7.19 2.58
C GLY A 259 -24.37 -8.44 2.12
N ARG A 260 -24.81 -9.06 1.01
CA ARG A 260 -24.09 -10.18 0.38
C ARG A 260 -22.72 -9.76 -0.16
N GLY A 261 -22.64 -8.63 -0.85
CA GLY A 261 -21.35 -8.09 -1.32
C GLY A 261 -20.36 -7.83 -0.16
N TRP A 262 -20.86 -7.37 0.99
CA TRP A 262 -20.05 -7.17 2.19
C TRP A 262 -19.49 -8.48 2.74
N LYS A 263 -20.24 -9.59 2.69
CA LYS A 263 -19.77 -10.89 3.21
C LYS A 263 -18.49 -11.37 2.55
N VAL A 264 -18.32 -11.10 1.26
CA VAL A 264 -17.09 -11.41 0.54
C VAL A 264 -15.91 -10.56 1.03
N ALA A 265 -16.13 -9.25 1.22
CA ALA A 265 -15.13 -8.36 1.79
C ALA A 265 -14.78 -8.71 3.23
N GLU A 266 -15.78 -9.07 4.04
CA GLU A 266 -15.62 -9.55 5.42
C GLU A 266 -14.75 -10.81 5.46
N GLY A 267 -15.03 -11.79 4.60
CA GLY A 267 -14.20 -12.99 4.47
C GLY A 267 -12.76 -12.69 4.05
N ALA A 268 -12.54 -11.70 3.18
CA ALA A 268 -11.20 -11.26 2.81
C ALA A 268 -10.45 -10.57 3.96
N PHE A 269 -11.13 -9.72 4.75
CA PHE A 269 -10.55 -9.15 5.95
C PHE A 269 -10.20 -10.22 6.99
N ASP A 270 -11.12 -11.14 7.26
CA ASP A 270 -10.92 -12.21 8.24
C ASP A 270 -9.76 -13.13 7.82
N HIS A 271 -9.64 -13.42 6.53
CA HIS A 271 -8.47 -14.14 5.98
C HIS A 271 -7.17 -13.36 6.22
N LEU A 272 -7.14 -12.06 5.91
CA LEU A 272 -5.94 -11.24 6.14
C LEU A 272 -5.55 -11.17 7.62
N ILE A 273 -6.52 -11.00 8.51
CA ILE A 273 -6.32 -10.98 9.97
C ILE A 273 -5.73 -12.32 10.41
N ALA A 274 -6.34 -13.45 10.00
CA ALA A 274 -5.88 -14.78 10.35
C ALA A 274 -4.45 -15.05 9.86
N VAL A 275 -4.06 -14.50 8.71
CA VAL A 275 -2.69 -14.60 8.20
C VAL A 275 -1.72 -13.78 9.06
N LEU A 276 -2.08 -12.54 9.44
CA LEU A 276 -1.25 -11.69 10.30
C LEU A 276 -1.10 -12.25 11.72
N GLU A 277 -2.12 -12.93 12.25
CA GLU A 277 -2.05 -13.59 13.57
C GLU A 277 -1.10 -14.80 13.59
N GLN A 278 -0.76 -15.35 12.42
CA GLN A 278 0.23 -16.43 12.27
C GLN A 278 1.67 -15.91 12.08
N PHE A 279 1.84 -14.58 12.07
CA PHE A 279 3.14 -13.95 11.88
C PHE A 279 4.02 -14.03 13.13
#